data_AF-A0A976DHI2-F1
#
_entry.id   AF-A0A976DHI2-F1
#
_cell.length_a   1.000
_cell.length_b   1.000
_cell.length_c   1.000
_cell.angle_alpha   90.00
_cell.angle_beta   90.00
_cell.angle_gamma   90.00
#
_symmetry.space_group_name_H-M   'P 1'
#
loop_
_entity.id
_entity.type
_entity.pdbx_description
1 polymer ?
#
loop_
_entity_poly.entity_id
_entity_poly.type
_entity_poly.pdbx_seq_one_letter_code
_entity_poly.pdbx_strand_id
1 'polypeptide(L)'
;MTSWWQYEFHSPKNISRFFWRILAWVPFVFLAWYALVPILHWPIRWFLSGMALLGVPEFVTSVGQTLHGFEFVTNLTPGAQPGQAFRPDAIVSTEVDARIYTYGNALMASLTLAAWHKDRWKNLWYGWLLLLPFQMLAVFAVGMKQVLLDLGPAVRAQVEWAQWQLETIVYLYQFSTLMMPPVTALAVWLLLHREFVEKFVGADIIALIRATEKKKPKRA
;
A
#
# COMPACT_ATOMS: atom_id res chain seq x y z
N MET A 1 -29.33 -40.72 5.34
CA MET A 1 -27.89 -40.59 5.67
C MET A 1 -27.54 -39.11 5.64
N THR A 2 -27.33 -38.56 6.83
CA THR A 2 -27.12 -37.14 7.11
C THR A 2 -25.71 -36.70 6.72
N SER A 3 -25.55 -35.82 5.74
CA SER A 3 -24.27 -35.17 5.49
C SER A 3 -24.28 -33.76 6.10
N TRP A 4 -23.85 -33.69 7.36
CA TRP A 4 -23.68 -32.51 8.20
C TRP A 4 -22.47 -31.64 7.77
N TRP A 5 -22.29 -31.41 6.47
CA TRP A 5 -21.13 -30.65 5.94
C TRP A 5 -21.51 -29.26 5.42
N GLN A 6 -22.48 -28.61 6.05
CA GLN A 6 -22.61 -27.16 5.94
C GLN A 6 -21.82 -26.55 7.10
N TYR A 7 -20.51 -26.42 6.92
CA TYR A 7 -19.76 -25.43 7.69
C TYR A 7 -20.31 -24.06 7.29
N GLU A 8 -21.34 -23.64 7.99
CA GLU A 8 -21.87 -22.30 8.00
C GLU A 8 -20.79 -21.43 8.63
N PHE A 9 -19.79 -21.07 7.83
CA PHE A 9 -18.70 -20.22 8.28
C PHE A 9 -19.30 -18.88 8.70
N HIS A 10 -19.19 -18.58 9.99
CA HIS A 10 -19.92 -17.50 10.63
C HIS A 10 -19.34 -16.14 10.20
N SER A 11 -19.90 -15.55 9.15
CA SER A 11 -19.78 -14.11 8.90
C SER A 11 -20.21 -13.35 10.17
N PRO A 12 -19.52 -12.26 10.56
CA PRO A 12 -19.90 -11.52 11.75
C PRO A 12 -21.33 -11.02 11.59
N LYS A 13 -22.13 -11.14 12.66
CA LYS A 13 -23.57 -10.80 12.65
C LYS A 13 -23.86 -9.34 13.04
N ASN A 14 -22.85 -8.62 13.54
CA ASN A 14 -22.95 -7.26 14.06
C ASN A 14 -21.61 -6.51 13.95
N ILE A 15 -21.67 -5.18 13.88
CA ILE A 15 -20.49 -4.32 13.64
C ILE A 15 -19.41 -4.45 14.72
N SER A 16 -19.81 -4.59 15.98
CA SER A 16 -18.88 -4.76 17.10
C SER A 16 -18.05 -6.04 16.99
N ARG A 17 -18.65 -7.19 16.61
CA ARG A 17 -17.86 -8.43 16.44
C ARG A 17 -16.95 -8.35 15.22
N PHE A 18 -17.38 -7.69 14.14
CA PHE A 18 -16.51 -7.46 12.99
C PHE A 18 -15.29 -6.63 13.39
N PHE A 19 -15.50 -5.53 14.11
CA PHE A 19 -14.42 -4.70 14.64
C PHE A 19 -13.44 -5.49 15.52
N TRP A 20 -13.93 -6.28 16.47
CA TRP A 20 -13.07 -7.13 17.30
C TRP A 20 -12.31 -8.19 16.52
N ARG A 21 -12.92 -8.75 15.47
CA ARG A 21 -12.23 -9.69 14.57
C ARG A 21 -11.12 -9.00 13.79
N ILE A 22 -11.33 -7.77 13.33
CA ILE A 22 -10.27 -6.97 12.70
C ILE A 22 -9.12 -6.79 13.70
N LEU A 23 -9.41 -6.30 14.91
CA LEU A 23 -8.38 -6.11 15.94
C LEU A 23 -7.62 -7.39 16.28
N ALA A 24 -8.28 -8.55 16.27
CA ALA A 24 -7.63 -9.84 16.46
C ALA A 24 -6.72 -10.22 15.29
N TRP A 25 -7.12 -9.95 14.04
CA TRP A 25 -6.35 -10.31 12.85
C TRP A 25 -5.18 -9.37 12.58
N VAL A 26 -5.32 -8.07 12.85
CA VAL A 26 -4.28 -7.05 12.61
C VAL A 26 -2.89 -7.49 13.08
N PRO A 27 -2.64 -7.90 14.34
CA PRO A 27 -1.29 -8.24 14.78
C PRO A 27 -0.70 -9.43 14.02
N PHE A 28 -1.48 -10.48 13.78
CA PHE A 28 -1.00 -11.67 13.05
C PHE A 28 -0.73 -11.37 11.57
N VAL A 29 -1.59 -10.57 10.94
CA VAL A 29 -1.45 -10.20 9.53
C VAL A 29 -0.29 -9.24 9.34
N PHE A 30 -0.10 -8.28 10.23
CA PHE A 30 1.07 -7.40 10.18
C PHE A 30 2.36 -8.17 10.37
N LEU A 31 2.39 -9.14 11.29
CA LEU A 31 3.56 -10.00 11.49
C LEU A 31 3.85 -10.84 10.23
N ALA A 32 2.82 -11.48 9.65
CA ALA A 32 2.96 -12.25 8.42
C ALA A 32 3.39 -11.38 7.24
N TRP A 33 2.78 -10.21 7.07
CA TRP A 33 3.14 -9.24 6.03
C TRP A 33 4.59 -8.78 6.19
N TYR A 34 5.02 -8.44 7.41
CA TYR A 34 6.39 -7.99 7.66
C TYR A 34 7.43 -9.02 7.21
N ALA A 35 7.17 -10.32 7.43
CA ALA A 35 8.02 -11.40 6.94
C ALA A 35 7.93 -11.61 5.42
N LEU A 36 6.76 -11.38 4.83
CA LEU A 36 6.50 -11.57 3.40
C LEU A 36 6.90 -10.38 2.53
N VAL A 37 7.19 -9.21 3.12
CA VAL A 37 7.55 -7.97 2.42
C VAL A 37 8.59 -8.18 1.31
N PRO A 38 9.73 -8.88 1.53
CA PRO A 38 10.73 -9.09 0.47
C PRO A 38 10.18 -9.82 -0.76
N ILE A 39 9.21 -10.70 -0.56
CA ILE A 39 8.55 -11.45 -1.64
C ILE A 39 7.51 -10.58 -2.32
N LEU A 40 6.68 -9.89 -1.52
CA LEU A 40 5.61 -9.01 -2.03
C LEU A 40 6.13 -7.78 -2.77
N HIS A 41 7.37 -7.36 -2.50
CA HIS A 41 8.06 -6.25 -3.15
C HIS A 41 8.65 -6.63 -4.52
N TRP A 42 8.73 -7.91 -4.86
CA TRP A 42 9.33 -8.36 -6.11
C TRP A 42 8.73 -7.70 -7.37
N PRO A 43 7.38 -7.57 -7.53
CA PRO A 43 6.82 -6.86 -8.68
C PRO A 43 7.16 -5.37 -8.70
N ILE A 44 7.26 -4.73 -7.54
CA ILE A 44 7.64 -3.32 -7.42
C ILE A 44 9.09 -3.15 -7.88
N ARG A 45 10.00 -4.03 -7.44
CA ARG A 45 11.38 -4.07 -7.92
C ARG A 45 11.43 -4.19 -9.44
N TRP A 46 10.67 -5.14 -9.99
CA TRP A 46 10.66 -5.42 -11.42
C TRP A 46 10.20 -4.19 -12.21
N PHE A 47 9.14 -3.52 -11.75
CA PHE A 47 8.67 -2.28 -12.34
C PHE A 47 9.74 -1.17 -12.29
N LEU A 48 10.31 -0.90 -11.11
CA LEU A 48 11.32 0.16 -10.93
C LEU A 48 12.60 -0.11 -11.74
N SER A 49 13.03 -1.37 -11.79
CA SER A 49 14.19 -1.80 -12.60
C SER A 49 13.88 -1.67 -14.09
N GLY A 50 12.65 -2.01 -14.50
CA GLY A 50 12.18 -1.80 -15.86
C GLY A 50 12.18 -0.33 -16.27
N MET A 51 11.74 0.56 -15.38
CA MET A 51 11.82 2.01 -15.61
C MET A 51 13.29 2.47 -15.78
N ALA A 52 14.20 2.03 -14.90
CA ALA A 52 15.63 2.35 -15.01
C ALA A 52 16.24 1.83 -16.33
N LEU A 53 15.88 0.63 -16.77
CA LEU A 53 16.31 0.08 -18.07
C LEU A 53 15.79 0.87 -19.27
N LEU A 54 14.61 1.47 -19.15
CA LEU A 54 14.05 2.38 -20.14
C LEU A 54 14.63 3.80 -20.05
N GLY A 55 15.54 4.05 -19.11
CA GLY A 55 16.11 5.38 -18.87
C GLY A 55 15.13 6.34 -18.22
N VAL A 56 14.19 5.85 -17.42
CA VAL A 56 13.20 6.67 -16.70
C VAL A 56 13.33 6.46 -15.19
N PRO A 57 13.72 7.47 -14.41
CA PRO A 57 14.32 8.71 -14.87
C PRO A 57 15.73 8.47 -15.46
N GLU A 58 16.20 9.40 -16.28
CA GLU A 58 17.45 9.29 -17.04
C GLU A 58 18.71 9.16 -16.18
N PHE A 59 18.63 9.58 -14.92
CA PHE A 59 19.75 9.55 -13.98
C PHE A 59 19.79 8.29 -13.09
N VAL A 60 18.73 7.47 -13.08
CA VAL A 60 18.72 6.21 -12.32
C VAL A 60 19.30 5.10 -13.18
N THR A 61 20.40 4.50 -12.72
CA THR A 61 21.12 3.46 -13.47
C THR A 61 20.64 2.07 -13.08
N SER A 62 20.32 1.85 -11.82
CA SER A 62 19.80 0.56 -11.35
C SER A 62 19.01 0.70 -10.06
N VAL A 63 18.14 -0.27 -9.80
CA VAL A 63 17.36 -0.36 -8.57
C VAL A 63 17.65 -1.70 -7.89
N GLY A 64 18.30 -1.63 -6.74
CA GLY A 64 18.51 -2.74 -5.83
C GLY A 64 17.29 -2.99 -4.95
N GLN A 65 17.10 -4.22 -4.48
CA GLN A 65 16.12 -4.53 -3.45
C GLN A 65 16.85 -4.89 -2.17
N THR A 66 16.52 -4.20 -1.08
CA THR A 66 17.02 -4.49 0.26
C THR A 66 16.00 -5.34 1.02
N LEU A 67 16.28 -5.67 2.29
CA LEU A 67 15.33 -6.42 3.13
C LEU A 67 14.04 -5.63 3.41
N HIS A 68 14.08 -4.31 3.30
CA HIS A 68 13.02 -3.42 3.76
C HIS A 68 12.49 -2.49 2.67
N GLY A 69 13.21 -2.33 1.57
CA GLY A 69 12.69 -1.69 0.37
C GLY A 69 13.70 -1.67 -0.76
N PHE A 70 14.08 -0.48 -1.20
CA PHE A 70 14.80 -0.31 -2.47
C PHE A 70 15.96 0.66 -2.36
N GLU A 71 17.02 0.35 -3.09
CA GLU A 71 18.19 1.19 -3.23
C GLU A 71 18.20 1.74 -4.66
N PHE A 72 18.16 3.06 -4.80
CA PHE A 72 18.25 3.75 -6.09
C PHE A 72 19.69 4.16 -6.34
N VAL A 73 20.33 3.52 -7.30
CA VAL A 73 21.68 3.85 -7.75
C VAL A 73 21.56 4.82 -8.92
N THR A 74 22.30 5.92 -8.85
CA THR A 74 22.24 6.98 -9.87
C THR A 74 23.61 7.24 -10.51
N ASN A 75 23.63 7.96 -11.62
CA ASN A 75 24.87 8.48 -12.22
C ASN A 75 25.20 9.91 -11.73
N LEU A 76 24.58 10.36 -10.64
CA LEU A 76 24.77 11.69 -10.09
C LEU A 76 25.96 11.70 -9.11
N THR A 77 26.75 12.77 -9.16
CA THR A 77 27.95 12.91 -8.33
C THR A 77 27.81 14.10 -7.37
N PRO A 78 27.85 13.90 -6.04
CA PRO A 78 27.83 15.01 -5.08
C PRO A 78 29.05 15.91 -5.25
N GLY A 79 28.84 17.22 -5.39
CA GLY A 79 29.93 18.20 -5.52
C GLY A 79 30.57 18.30 -6.91
N ALA A 80 30.11 17.54 -7.90
CA ALA A 80 30.47 17.77 -9.30
C ALA A 80 29.68 18.97 -9.87
N GLN A 81 30.36 19.86 -10.58
CA GLN A 81 29.71 20.93 -11.33
C GLN A 81 29.12 20.41 -12.65
N PRO A 82 28.06 21.03 -13.20
CA PRO A 82 27.53 20.68 -14.52
C PRO A 82 28.66 20.69 -15.57
N GLY A 83 28.85 19.58 -16.29
CA GLY A 83 29.90 19.41 -17.30
C GLY A 83 31.23 18.83 -16.80
N GLN A 84 31.39 18.54 -15.49
CA GLN A 84 32.51 17.74 -15.02
C GLN A 84 32.31 16.25 -15.31
N ALA A 85 33.41 15.53 -15.57
CA ALA A 85 33.39 14.10 -15.81
C ALA A 85 32.79 13.34 -14.61
N PHE A 86 31.94 12.36 -14.92
CA PHE A 86 31.36 11.43 -13.96
C PHE A 86 32.46 10.82 -13.06
N ARG A 87 32.26 10.85 -11.75
CA ARG A 87 33.18 10.24 -10.77
C ARG A 87 32.60 8.90 -10.28
N PRO A 88 33.13 7.75 -10.76
CA PRO A 88 32.63 6.43 -10.39
C PRO A 88 32.76 6.14 -8.89
N ASP A 89 33.67 6.84 -8.22
CA ASP A 89 33.98 6.79 -6.79
C ASP A 89 32.99 7.56 -5.90
N ALA A 90 32.07 8.34 -6.49
CA ALA A 90 31.12 9.18 -5.77
C ALA A 90 29.70 9.05 -6.36
N ILE A 91 29.17 7.83 -6.32
CA ILE A 91 27.79 7.53 -6.73
C ILE A 91 26.83 7.91 -5.61
N VAL A 92 25.79 8.67 -5.96
CA VAL A 92 24.62 8.81 -5.10
C VAL A 92 23.82 7.51 -5.10
N SER A 93 23.70 6.93 -3.91
CA SER A 93 22.74 5.87 -3.61
C SER A 93 21.77 6.34 -2.54
N THR A 94 20.50 5.99 -2.67
CA THR A 94 19.48 6.34 -1.68
C THR A 94 18.58 5.14 -1.39
N GLU A 95 18.42 4.83 -0.10
CA GLU A 95 17.56 3.75 0.37
C GLU A 95 16.17 4.26 0.78
N VAL A 96 15.15 3.59 0.24
CA VAL A 96 13.73 3.80 0.55
C VAL A 96 13.22 2.61 1.35
N ASP A 97 12.74 2.85 2.59
CA ASP A 97 11.98 1.84 3.33
C ASP A 97 10.56 1.73 2.76
N ALA A 98 10.34 0.73 1.91
CA ALA A 98 9.09 0.53 1.19
C ALA A 98 7.96 -0.05 2.08
N ARG A 99 8.26 -0.47 3.32
CA ARG A 99 7.23 -0.97 4.26
C ARG A 99 6.20 0.09 4.60
N ILE A 100 6.64 1.35 4.75
CA ILE A 100 5.77 2.51 5.07
C ILE A 100 4.75 2.76 3.95
N TYR A 101 5.03 2.34 2.71
CA TYR A 101 4.15 2.56 1.57
C TYR A 101 3.31 1.34 1.21
N THR A 102 3.62 0.17 1.80
CA THR A 102 3.01 -1.11 1.45
C THR A 102 2.22 -1.75 2.60
N TYR A 103 2.16 -1.12 3.79
CA TYR A 103 1.36 -1.61 4.92
C TYR A 103 -0.15 -1.65 4.64
N GLY A 104 -0.62 -0.94 3.61
CA GLY A 104 -1.98 -1.07 3.09
C GLY A 104 -2.34 -2.52 2.73
N ASN A 105 -1.36 -3.33 2.30
CA ASN A 105 -1.56 -4.77 2.08
C ASN A 105 -2.00 -5.49 3.36
N ALA A 106 -1.33 -5.21 4.49
CA ALA A 106 -1.66 -5.83 5.77
C ALA A 106 -3.04 -5.38 6.27
N LEU A 107 -3.39 -4.11 6.09
CA LEU A 107 -4.71 -3.59 6.44
C LEU A 107 -5.83 -4.23 5.60
N MET A 108 -5.69 -4.23 4.28
CA MET A 108 -6.65 -4.87 3.37
C MET A 108 -6.81 -6.36 3.71
N ALA A 109 -5.70 -7.06 3.94
CA ALA A 109 -5.72 -8.47 4.29
C ALA A 109 -6.41 -8.75 5.63
N SER A 110 -6.17 -7.90 6.63
CA SER A 110 -6.82 -7.99 7.94
C SER A 110 -8.35 -7.84 7.80
N LEU A 111 -8.81 -6.87 7.01
CA LEU A 111 -10.23 -6.67 6.72
C LEU A 111 -10.83 -7.88 5.98
N THR A 112 -10.13 -8.43 4.98
CA THR A 112 -10.57 -9.61 4.22
C THR A 112 -10.69 -10.85 5.10
N LEU A 113 -9.70 -11.10 5.97
CA LEU A 113 -9.74 -12.23 6.90
C LEU A 113 -10.80 -12.05 7.99
N ALA A 114 -11.02 -10.82 8.46
CA ALA A 114 -12.08 -10.52 9.43
C ALA A 114 -13.49 -10.72 8.84
N ALA A 115 -13.70 -10.38 7.56
CA ALA A 115 -14.98 -10.58 6.88
C ALA A 115 -15.33 -12.06 6.70
N TRP A 116 -14.30 -12.90 6.52
CA TRP A 116 -14.39 -14.36 6.48
C TRP A 116 -15.41 -14.88 5.45
N HIS A 117 -15.09 -14.67 4.18
CA HIS A 117 -15.85 -15.16 3.03
C HIS A 117 -15.18 -16.38 2.38
N LYS A 118 -15.93 -17.21 1.64
CA LYS A 118 -15.41 -18.41 0.94
C LYS A 118 -14.29 -18.07 -0.04
N ASP A 119 -14.38 -16.92 -0.70
CA ASP A 119 -13.42 -16.46 -1.71
C ASP A 119 -12.29 -15.59 -1.12
N ARG A 120 -12.08 -15.61 0.21
CA ARG A 120 -11.08 -14.76 0.89
C ARG A 120 -9.69 -14.81 0.27
N TRP A 121 -9.21 -15.99 -0.12
CA TRP A 121 -7.87 -16.15 -0.69
C TRP A 121 -7.76 -15.52 -2.08
N LYS A 122 -8.82 -15.61 -2.89
CA LYS A 122 -8.91 -14.90 -4.16
C LYS A 122 -8.95 -13.39 -3.94
N ASN A 123 -9.73 -12.94 -2.95
CA ASN A 123 -9.82 -11.51 -2.62
C ASN A 123 -8.50 -10.96 -2.08
N LEU A 124 -7.72 -11.74 -1.33
CA LEU A 124 -6.37 -11.35 -0.91
C LEU A 124 -5.44 -11.19 -2.11
N TRP A 125 -5.49 -12.13 -3.05
CA TRP A 125 -4.70 -12.07 -4.28
C TRP A 125 -5.07 -10.87 -5.15
N TYR A 126 -6.35 -10.69 -5.47
CA TYR A 126 -6.83 -9.53 -6.24
C TYR A 126 -6.59 -8.22 -5.51
N GLY A 127 -6.77 -8.20 -4.18
CA GLY A 127 -6.52 -7.02 -3.37
C GLY A 127 -5.07 -6.59 -3.42
N TRP A 128 -4.13 -7.54 -3.30
CA TRP A 128 -2.71 -7.27 -3.48
C TRP A 128 -2.39 -6.74 -4.88
N LEU A 129 -2.90 -7.39 -5.94
CA LEU A 129 -2.70 -6.94 -7.32
C LEU A 129 -3.23 -5.53 -7.58
N LEU A 130 -4.42 -5.20 -7.05
CA LEU A 130 -5.03 -3.88 -7.20
C LEU A 130 -4.27 -2.79 -6.43
N LEU A 131 -3.55 -3.14 -5.37
CA LEU A 131 -2.73 -2.20 -4.61
C LEU A 131 -1.35 -1.95 -5.23
N LEU A 132 -0.83 -2.89 -6.02
CA LEU A 132 0.50 -2.77 -6.67
C LEU A 132 0.74 -1.45 -7.41
N PRO A 133 -0.14 -0.95 -8.31
CA PRO A 133 0.13 0.30 -9.03
C PRO A 133 0.30 1.50 -8.11
N PHE A 134 -0.48 1.55 -7.02
CA PHE A 134 -0.37 2.60 -6.00
C PHE A 134 0.95 2.49 -5.23
N GLN A 135 1.36 1.28 -4.88
CA GLN A 135 2.63 1.03 -4.18
C GLN A 135 3.84 1.36 -5.06
N MET A 136 3.80 0.98 -6.33
CA MET A 136 4.83 1.31 -7.32
C MET A 136 5.00 2.82 -7.46
N LEU A 137 3.88 3.54 -7.61
CA LEU A 137 3.87 4.99 -7.74
C LEU A 137 4.37 5.69 -6.46
N ALA A 138 3.97 5.19 -5.29
CA ALA A 138 4.42 5.71 -3.99
C ALA A 138 5.94 5.56 -3.80
N VAL A 139 6.46 4.35 -3.99
CA VAL A 139 7.91 4.07 -3.84
C VAL A 139 8.72 4.88 -4.85
N PHE A 140 8.25 4.99 -6.09
CA PHE A 140 8.87 5.83 -7.10
C PHE A 140 8.94 7.29 -6.65
N ALA A 141 7.81 7.87 -6.20
CA ALA A 141 7.76 9.27 -5.76
C ALA A 141 8.72 9.55 -4.61
N VAL A 142 8.85 8.61 -3.67
CA VAL A 142 9.74 8.75 -2.51
C VAL A 142 11.20 8.68 -2.94
N GLY A 143 11.57 7.69 -3.78
CA GLY A 143 12.93 7.59 -4.31
C GLY A 143 13.32 8.84 -5.09
N MET A 144 12.42 9.35 -5.94
CA MET A 144 12.65 10.59 -6.69
C MET A 144 12.76 11.80 -5.79
N LYS A 145 11.91 11.92 -4.78
CA LYS A 145 11.97 13.01 -3.80
C LYS A 145 13.30 13.01 -3.07
N GLN A 146 13.78 11.86 -2.62
CA GLN A 146 15.04 11.79 -1.91
C GLN A 146 16.22 12.13 -2.82
N VAL A 147 16.28 11.56 -4.03
CA VAL A 147 17.36 11.86 -4.98
C VAL A 147 17.36 13.35 -5.39
N LEU A 148 16.20 13.92 -5.70
CA LEU A 148 16.13 15.24 -6.32
C LEU A 148 16.10 16.39 -5.31
N LEU A 149 15.56 16.17 -4.11
CA LEU A 149 15.31 17.24 -3.15
C LEU A 149 16.15 17.13 -1.88
N ASP A 150 16.51 15.91 -1.44
CA ASP A 150 17.27 15.74 -0.19
C ASP A 150 18.78 15.82 -0.39
N LEU A 151 19.28 15.59 -1.61
CA LEU A 151 20.72 15.62 -1.93
C LEU A 151 21.26 17.01 -2.27
N GLY A 152 20.41 18.03 -2.23
CA GLY A 152 20.79 19.42 -2.34
C GLY A 152 20.94 19.97 -3.77
N PRO A 153 21.16 21.29 -3.89
CA PRO A 153 21.07 22.01 -5.16
C PRO A 153 22.17 21.64 -6.17
N ALA A 154 23.32 21.16 -5.71
CA ALA A 154 24.42 20.75 -6.59
C ALA A 154 24.08 19.48 -7.40
N VAL A 155 23.42 18.51 -6.78
CA VAL A 155 22.93 17.30 -7.45
C VAL A 155 21.71 17.63 -8.32
N ARG A 156 20.83 18.51 -7.81
CA ARG A 156 19.67 19.03 -8.54
C ARG A 156 20.04 19.68 -9.88
N ALA A 157 21.13 20.45 -9.92
CA ALA A 157 21.58 21.14 -11.12
C ALA A 157 22.11 20.21 -12.23
N GLN A 158 22.36 18.94 -11.92
CA GLN A 158 22.80 17.92 -12.91
C GLN A 158 21.62 17.28 -13.63
N VAL A 159 20.38 17.57 -13.22
CA VAL A 159 19.16 16.97 -13.78
C VAL A 159 18.35 18.05 -14.51
N GLU A 160 18.04 17.81 -15.77
CA GLU A 160 17.28 18.74 -16.63
C GLU A 160 15.76 18.66 -16.41
N TRP A 161 15.33 18.61 -15.15
CA TRP A 161 13.91 18.56 -14.80
C TRP A 161 13.33 19.94 -14.57
N ALA A 162 12.23 20.23 -15.27
CA ALA A 162 11.44 21.43 -15.10
C ALA A 162 10.81 21.50 -13.70
N GLN A 163 10.53 22.73 -13.25
CA GLN A 163 9.96 23.00 -11.92
C GLN A 163 8.65 22.24 -11.67
N TRP A 164 7.75 22.18 -12.66
CA TRP A 164 6.47 21.47 -12.53
C TRP A 164 6.63 19.96 -12.32
N GLN A 165 7.71 19.35 -12.85
CA GLN A 165 8.00 17.93 -12.63
C GLN A 165 8.37 17.68 -11.17
N LEU A 166 9.09 18.62 -10.54
CA LEU A 166 9.41 18.52 -9.11
C LEU A 166 8.20 18.69 -8.24
N GLU A 167 7.39 19.70 -8.51
CA GLU A 167 6.17 19.94 -7.76
C GLU A 167 5.26 18.71 -7.85
N THR A 168 5.18 18.09 -9.03
CA THR A 168 4.46 16.82 -9.22
C THR A 168 5.02 15.71 -8.32
N ILE A 169 6.35 15.51 -8.24
CA ILE A 169 6.95 14.53 -7.33
C ILE A 169 6.68 14.87 -5.86
N VAL A 170 6.77 16.14 -5.48
CA VAL A 170 6.49 16.58 -4.10
C VAL A 170 5.05 16.29 -3.72
N TYR A 171 4.10 16.67 -4.56
CA TYR A 171 2.68 16.42 -4.31
C TYR A 171 2.38 14.92 -4.29
N LEU A 172 2.98 14.17 -5.21
CA LEU A 172 2.81 12.73 -5.26
C LEU A 172 3.40 12.06 -4.01
N TYR A 173 4.56 12.49 -3.54
CA TYR A 173 5.16 12.03 -2.29
C TYR A 173 4.26 12.34 -1.09
N GLN A 174 3.77 13.58 -0.96
CA GLN A 174 2.89 13.96 0.16
C GLN A 174 1.60 13.14 0.15
N PHE A 175 0.96 13.02 -1.00
CA PHE A 175 -0.27 12.26 -1.16
C PHE A 175 -0.05 10.76 -0.87
N SER A 176 1.01 10.19 -1.45
CA SER A 176 1.34 8.77 -1.29
C SER A 176 1.81 8.39 0.11
N THR A 177 2.44 9.31 0.84
CA THR A 177 2.89 9.04 2.21
C THR A 177 1.77 9.19 3.23
N LEU A 178 0.92 10.23 3.08
CA LEU A 178 -0.05 10.58 4.12
C LEU A 178 -1.37 9.83 4.02
N MET A 179 -1.85 9.59 2.79
CA MET A 179 -3.23 9.16 2.58
C MET A 179 -3.34 7.82 1.86
N MET A 180 -2.44 7.55 0.92
CA MET A 180 -2.62 6.47 -0.03
C MET A 180 -2.68 5.06 0.62
N PRO A 181 -1.78 4.64 1.53
CA PRO A 181 -1.79 3.25 2.01
C PRO A 181 -3.07 2.85 2.74
N PRO A 182 -3.62 3.62 3.71
CA PRO A 182 -4.86 3.24 4.38
C PRO A 182 -6.09 3.46 3.50
N VAL A 183 -6.13 4.54 2.70
CA VAL A 183 -7.29 4.86 1.85
C VAL A 183 -7.43 3.85 0.72
N THR A 184 -6.34 3.52 0.03
CA THR A 184 -6.37 2.52 -1.06
C THR A 184 -6.68 1.13 -0.52
N ALA A 185 -6.12 0.75 0.64
CA ALA A 185 -6.45 -0.52 1.28
C ALA A 185 -7.95 -0.65 1.57
N LEU A 186 -8.56 0.39 2.14
CA LEU A 186 -10.00 0.41 2.41
C LEU A 186 -10.83 0.43 1.12
N ALA A 187 -10.45 1.25 0.14
CA ALA A 187 -11.15 1.34 -1.15
C ALA A 187 -11.13 0.00 -1.90
N VAL A 188 -9.96 -0.62 -2.04
CA VAL A 188 -9.80 -1.94 -2.67
C VAL A 188 -10.60 -2.99 -1.91
N TRP A 189 -10.56 -2.97 -0.57
CA TRP A 189 -11.35 -3.89 0.22
C TRP A 189 -12.86 -3.73 -0.01
N LEU A 190 -13.37 -2.49 -0.01
CA LEU A 190 -14.78 -2.17 -0.27
C LEU A 190 -15.21 -2.65 -1.66
N LEU A 191 -14.37 -2.44 -2.68
CA LEU A 191 -14.62 -2.90 -4.05
C LEU A 191 -14.76 -4.43 -4.10
N LEU A 192 -13.90 -5.17 -3.40
CA LEU A 192 -13.90 -6.64 -3.39
C LEU A 192 -14.95 -7.27 -2.45
N HIS A 193 -15.49 -6.51 -1.50
CA HIS A 193 -16.43 -6.99 -0.49
C HIS A 193 -17.77 -6.26 -0.54
N ARG A 194 -18.12 -5.66 -1.68
CA ARG A 194 -19.34 -4.86 -1.86
C ARG A 194 -20.61 -5.55 -1.37
N GLU A 195 -20.85 -6.79 -1.81
CA GLU A 195 -22.03 -7.56 -1.38
C GLU A 195 -22.05 -7.82 0.13
N PHE A 196 -20.88 -8.09 0.71
CA PHE A 196 -20.76 -8.30 2.15
C PHE A 196 -21.12 -7.02 2.90
N VAL A 197 -20.59 -5.88 2.47
CA VAL A 197 -20.88 -4.57 3.07
C VAL A 197 -22.35 -4.21 2.96
N GLU A 198 -22.96 -4.38 1.77
CA GLU A 198 -24.39 -4.11 1.55
C GLU A 198 -25.28 -4.97 2.45
N LYS A 199 -25.01 -6.29 2.53
CA LYS A 199 -25.75 -7.22 3.40
C LYS A 199 -25.53 -6.92 4.89
N PHE A 200 -24.31 -6.56 5.27
CA PHE A 200 -23.92 -6.31 6.66
C PHE A 200 -24.50 -5.00 7.20
N VAL A 201 -24.43 -3.91 6.43
CA VAL A 201 -25.02 -2.61 6.79
C VAL A 201 -26.55 -2.73 6.87
N GLY A 202 -27.18 -3.43 5.91
CA GLY A 202 -28.62 -3.67 5.94
C GLY A 202 -29.06 -4.44 7.19
N ALA A 203 -28.33 -5.50 7.57
CA ALA A 203 -28.63 -6.30 8.75
C ALA A 203 -28.50 -5.50 10.06
N ASP A 204 -27.49 -4.63 10.17
CA ASP A 204 -27.24 -3.82 11.37
C ASP A 204 -28.30 -2.73 11.55
N ILE A 205 -28.72 -2.05 10.47
CA ILE A 205 -29.82 -1.06 10.50
C ILE A 205 -31.13 -1.71 10.98
N ILE A 206 -31.47 -2.91 10.46
CA ILE A 206 -32.67 -3.63 10.88
C ILE A 206 -32.59 -4.01 12.36
N ALA A 207 -31.42 -4.44 12.84
CA ALA A 207 -31.21 -4.75 14.25
C ALA A 207 -31.36 -3.52 15.14
N LEU A 208 -30.86 -2.36 14.70
CA LEU A 208 -30.99 -1.08 15.39
C LEU A 208 -32.45 -0.65 15.51
N ILE A 209 -33.21 -0.70 14.40
CA ILE A 209 -34.64 -0.38 14.37
C ILE A 209 -35.39 -1.27 15.38
N ARG A 210 -35.18 -2.59 15.32
CA ARG A 210 -35.83 -3.55 16.25
C ARG A 210 -35.47 -3.27 17.71
N ALA A 211 -34.23 -2.87 18.00
CA ALA A 211 -33.81 -2.51 19.35
C ALA A 211 -34.49 -1.22 19.85
N THR A 212 -34.68 -0.23 18.96
CA THR A 212 -35.42 1.00 19.29
C THR A 212 -36.91 0.76 19.50
N GLU A 213 -37.54 -0.14 18.74
CA GLU A 213 -38.95 -0.53 18.94
C GLU A 213 -39.18 -1.23 20.28
N LYS A 214 -38.29 -2.16 20.68
CA LYS A 214 -38.36 -2.82 21.98
C LYS A 214 -38.20 -1.89 23.19
N LYS A 215 -37.55 -0.74 22.99
CA LYS A 215 -37.35 0.28 24.04
C LYS A 215 -38.51 1.27 24.18
N LYS A 216 -39.49 1.30 23.27
CA LYS A 216 -40.69 2.13 23.48
C LYS A 216 -41.52 1.53 24.63
N PRO A 217 -41.77 2.25 25.73
CA PRO A 217 -42.69 1.77 26.76
C PRO A 217 -44.07 1.58 26.11
N LYS A 218 -44.76 0.48 26.45
CA LYS A 218 -46.17 0.30 26.09
C LYS A 218 -46.91 1.53 26.61
N ARG A 219 -47.39 2.38 25.70
CA ARG A 219 -48.36 3.41 26.07
C ARG A 219 -49.59 2.67 26.60
N ALA A 220 -49.75 2.75 27.92
CA ALA A 220 -50.98 2.35 28.61
C ALA A 220 -52.11 3.31 28.23
#